data_AF-A0A095Z3H2-F1
#
_entry.id   AF-A0A095Z3H2-F1
#
_cell.length_a   1.000
_cell.length_b   1.000
_cell.length_c   1.000
_cell.angle_alpha   90.00
_cell.angle_beta   90.00
_cell.angle_gamma   90.00
#
_symmetry.space_group_name_H-M   'P 1'
#
loop_
_entity.id
_entity.type
_entity.pdbx_description
1 polymer ?
#
loop_
_entity_poly.entity_id
_entity_poly.type
_entity_poly.pdbx_seq_one_letter_code
_entity_poly.pdbx_strand_id
1 'polypeptide(L)'
;MNIRKLEDFSKEELIELIKQEREACAQLVPISVDERLPEAMGERNPWSDDVIVYTESGDCHVGCFVGGDWIDHHGFDIENPTHWLPIPEIES
;
A
#
# COMPACT_ATOMS: atom_id res chain seq x y z
N MET A 1 -5.91 -21.36 -8.78
CA MET A 1 -5.36 -20.22 -9.53
C MET A 1 -4.36 -20.71 -10.56
N ASN A 2 -4.50 -20.36 -11.84
CA ASN A 2 -3.61 -20.82 -12.91
C ASN A 2 -2.49 -19.78 -13.08
N ILE A 3 -1.34 -20.02 -12.44
CA ILE A 3 -0.23 -19.06 -12.41
C ILE A 3 0.50 -19.12 -13.75
N ARG A 4 0.37 -18.07 -14.57
CA ARG A 4 1.17 -17.87 -15.79
C ARG A 4 2.37 -17.01 -15.48
N LYS A 5 3.50 -17.27 -16.13
CA LYS A 5 4.68 -16.42 -15.97
C LYS A 5 4.51 -15.15 -16.80
N LEU A 6 5.16 -14.07 -16.36
CA LEU A 6 5.18 -12.78 -17.10
C LEU A 6 5.64 -12.95 -18.56
N GLU A 7 6.57 -13.86 -18.81
CA GLU A 7 7.11 -14.18 -20.14
C GLU A 7 6.09 -14.83 -21.10
N ASP A 8 4.98 -15.34 -20.57
CA ASP A 8 3.93 -16.01 -21.36
C ASP A 8 2.88 -15.03 -21.91
N PHE A 9 2.91 -13.76 -21.50
CA PHE A 9 1.93 -12.76 -21.92
C PHE A 9 2.38 -12.01 -23.18
N SER A 10 1.46 -11.85 -24.13
CA SER A 10 1.65 -10.91 -25.24
C SER A 10 1.69 -9.46 -24.74
N LYS A 11 2.23 -8.57 -25.57
CA LYS A 11 2.26 -7.13 -25.27
C LYS A 11 0.84 -6.58 -25.03
N GLU A 12 -0.12 -7.02 -25.83
CA GLU A 12 -1.52 -6.61 -25.72
C GLU A 12 -2.15 -7.08 -24.41
N GLU A 13 -1.88 -8.31 -23.97
CA GLU A 13 -2.34 -8.82 -22.68
C GLU A 13 -1.70 -8.10 -21.50
N LEU A 14 -0.40 -7.76 -21.58
CA LEU A 14 0.27 -6.96 -20.55
C LEU A 14 -0.33 -5.55 -20.45
N ILE A 15 -0.67 -4.93 -21.58
CA ILE A 15 -1.32 -3.60 -21.57
C ILE A 15 -2.68 -3.67 -20.91
N GLU A 16 -3.49 -4.70 -21.19
CA GLU A 16 -4.80 -4.86 -20.55
C GLU A 16 -4.67 -5.16 -19.05
N LEU A 17 -3.71 -5.98 -18.63
CA LEU A 17 -3.41 -6.20 -17.22
C LEU A 17 -3.03 -4.89 -16.52
N ILE A 18 -2.13 -4.10 -17.10
CA ILE A 18 -1.73 -2.80 -16.52
C ILE A 18 -2.93 -1.86 -16.41
N LYS A 19 -3.84 -1.84 -17.39
CA LYS A 19 -5.05 -1.02 -17.34
C LYS A 19 -5.99 -1.48 -16.21
N GLN A 20 -6.22 -2.78 -16.10
CA GLN A 20 -7.06 -3.36 -15.05
C GLN A 20 -6.50 -3.05 -13.66
N GLU A 21 -5.20 -3.23 -13.46
CA GLU A 21 -4.52 -2.86 -12.22
C GLU A 21 -4.62 -1.36 -11.93
N ARG A 22 -4.41 -0.51 -12.94
CA ARG A 22 -4.57 0.94 -12.79
C ARG A 22 -6.00 1.34 -12.41
N GLU A 23 -7.00 0.68 -12.97
CA GLU A 23 -8.40 0.95 -12.69
C GLU A 23 -8.81 0.44 -11.30
N ALA A 24 -8.29 -0.72 -10.88
CA ALA A 24 -8.43 -1.23 -9.51
C ALA A 24 -7.77 -0.28 -8.50
N CYS A 25 -6.55 0.19 -8.78
CA CYS A 25 -5.86 1.18 -7.96
C CYS A 25 -6.56 2.55 -7.96
N ALA A 26 -7.20 2.96 -9.06
CA ALA A 26 -7.93 4.23 -9.14
C ALA A 26 -9.19 4.26 -8.27
N GLN A 27 -9.71 3.10 -7.87
CA GLN A 27 -10.82 3.00 -6.91
C GLN A 27 -10.34 3.22 -5.47
N LEU A 28 -9.05 3.07 -5.20
CA LEU A 28 -8.44 3.32 -3.90
C LEU A 28 -7.99 4.78 -3.84
N VAL A 29 -8.68 5.59 -3.04
CA VAL A 29 -8.30 6.99 -2.81
C VAL A 29 -7.32 7.05 -1.65
N PRO A 30 -6.06 7.51 -1.86
CA PRO A 30 -5.12 7.70 -0.77
C PRO A 30 -5.68 8.63 0.30
N ILE A 31 -5.52 8.24 1.55
CA ILE A 31 -6.02 8.97 2.71
C ILE A 31 -4.90 9.83 3.26
N SER A 32 -5.12 11.13 3.41
CA SER A 32 -4.11 12.03 3.98
C SER A 32 -3.82 11.65 5.43
N VAL A 33 -2.53 11.69 5.82
CA VAL A 33 -2.12 11.45 7.23
C VAL A 33 -2.68 12.51 8.18
N ASP A 34 -2.99 13.71 7.68
CA ASP A 34 -3.62 14.79 8.45
C ASP A 34 -5.12 14.56 8.64
N GLU A 35 -5.75 13.85 7.70
CA GLU A 35 -7.18 13.51 7.78
C GLU A 35 -7.39 12.36 8.76
N ARG A 36 -6.60 11.29 8.61
CA ARG A 36 -6.75 10.08 9.41
C ARG A 36 -5.46 9.25 9.39
N LEU A 37 -5.14 8.64 10.52
CA LEU A 37 -4.07 7.65 10.65
C LEU A 37 -4.65 6.22 10.56
N PRO A 38 -3.88 5.23 10.09
CA PRO A 38 -4.28 3.83 10.14
C PRO A 38 -4.61 3.40 11.57
N GLU A 39 -5.66 2.61 11.74
CA GLU A 39 -6.09 2.17 13.08
C GLU A 39 -5.17 1.09 13.61
N ALA A 40 -4.81 1.19 14.90
CA ALA A 40 -4.05 0.16 15.59
C ALA A 40 -4.89 -1.11 15.77
N MET A 41 -4.25 -2.27 15.66
CA MET A 41 -4.88 -3.59 15.78
C MET A 41 -5.23 -3.94 17.25
N GLY A 42 -6.22 -3.23 17.80
CA GLY A 42 -6.83 -3.51 19.10
C GLY A 42 -6.01 -3.08 20.32
N GLU A 43 -6.58 -3.26 21.52
CA GLU A 43 -6.06 -2.75 22.80
C GLU A 43 -4.66 -3.25 23.20
N ARG A 44 -4.11 -4.25 22.50
CA ARG A 44 -2.82 -4.89 22.84
C ARG A 44 -1.74 -4.76 21.77
N ASN A 45 -2.07 -4.25 20.59
CA ASN A 45 -1.07 -4.01 19.54
C ASN A 45 -1.10 -2.52 19.18
N PRO A 46 -0.06 -1.74 19.53
CA PRO A 46 0.00 -0.33 19.16
C PRO A 46 0.27 -0.13 17.66
N TRP A 47 0.46 -1.20 16.89
CA TRP A 47 0.74 -1.17 15.46
C TRP A 47 -0.55 -1.22 14.66
N SER A 48 -0.63 -0.36 13.65
CA SER A 48 -1.58 -0.56 12.56
C SER A 48 -1.21 -1.78 11.72
N ASP A 49 -2.13 -2.19 10.86
CA ASP A 49 -1.78 -3.04 9.73
C ASP A 49 -0.78 -2.36 8.79
N ASP A 50 -0.11 -3.20 8.00
CA ASP A 50 0.72 -2.74 6.90
C ASP A 50 -0.15 -2.03 5.86
N VAL A 51 0.29 -0.84 5.50
CA VAL A 51 -0.33 0.02 4.49
C VAL A 51 0.72 0.45 3.48
N ILE A 52 0.27 0.88 2.31
CA ILE A 52 1.12 1.57 1.35
C ILE A 52 1.18 3.04 1.78
N VAL A 53 2.36 3.56 2.08
CA VAL A 53 2.61 4.93 2.53
C VAL A 53 3.25 5.71 1.40
N TYR A 54 2.75 6.91 1.11
CA TYR A 54 3.31 7.84 0.14
C TYR A 54 4.01 8.99 0.84
N THR A 55 5.20 9.36 0.38
CA THR A 55 5.99 10.45 0.95
C THR A 55 5.92 11.71 0.09
N GLU A 56 6.34 12.85 0.65
CA GLU A 56 6.43 14.13 -0.09
C GLU A 56 7.40 14.06 -1.28
N SER A 57 8.44 13.22 -1.22
CA SER A 57 9.37 12.99 -2.34
C SER A 57 8.71 12.27 -3.53
N GLY A 58 7.50 11.71 -3.34
CA GLY A 58 6.80 10.89 -4.31
C GLY A 58 7.17 9.41 -4.25
N ASP A 59 7.94 8.99 -3.24
CA ASP A 59 8.23 7.59 -2.99
C ASP A 59 7.04 6.88 -2.33
N CYS A 60 7.01 5.55 -2.45
CA CYS A 60 6.04 4.72 -1.73
C CYS A 60 6.72 3.56 -1.01
N HIS A 61 6.21 3.27 0.19
CA HIS A 61 6.73 2.26 1.10
C HIS A 61 5.61 1.36 1.58
N VAL A 62 5.95 0.11 1.93
CA VAL A 62 5.10 -0.71 2.79
C VAL A 62 5.55 -0.49 4.23
N GLY A 63 4.64 -0.03 5.09
CA GLY A 63 4.92 0.27 6.47
C GLY A 63 3.67 0.40 7.33
N CYS A 64 3.85 0.71 8.62
CA CYS A 64 2.79 0.84 9.60
C CYS A 64 2.95 2.10 10.45
N PHE A 65 1.87 2.50 11.11
CA PHE A 65 1.87 3.60 12.08
C PHE A 65 1.92 3.02 13.50
N VAL A 66 2.90 3.46 14.30
CA VAL A 66 3.15 2.98 15.65
C VAL A 66 3.59 4.11 16.56
N GLY A 67 2.89 4.30 17.68
CA GLY A 67 3.39 5.15 18.77
C GLY A 67 3.60 6.62 18.40
N GLY A 68 3.08 7.09 17.27
CA GLY A 68 3.30 8.44 16.75
C GLY A 68 4.16 8.49 15.49
N ASP A 69 4.85 7.40 15.15
CA ASP A 69 5.84 7.32 14.08
C ASP A 69 5.40 6.38 12.95
N TRP A 70 5.87 6.66 11.74
CA TRP A 70 5.68 5.80 10.57
C TRP A 70 6.94 4.98 10.35
N ILE A 71 6.81 3.66 10.33
CA ILE A 71 7.94 2.73 10.26
C ILE A 71 7.76 1.79 9.06
N ASP A 72 8.81 1.59 8.27
CA ASP A 72 8.80 0.61 7.18
C ASP A 72 8.95 -0.84 7.68
N HIS A 73 8.73 -1.80 6.79
CA HIS A 73 8.88 -3.23 7.15
C HIS A 73 10.31 -3.67 7.52
N HIS A 74 11.30 -2.80 7.36
CA HIS A 74 12.68 -3.01 7.80
C HIS A 74 12.96 -2.40 9.18
N GLY A 75 12.02 -1.66 9.76
CA GLY A 75 12.16 -1.01 11.06
C GLY A 75 12.78 0.39 11.00
N PHE A 76 12.80 1.04 9.83
CA PHE A 76 13.30 2.41 9.66
C PHE A 76 12.15 3.42 9.58
N ASP A 77 12.42 4.65 10.04
CA ASP A 77 11.47 5.75 9.95
C ASP A 77 11.16 6.11 8.49
N ILE A 78 9.88 6.27 8.18
CA ILE A 78 9.41 6.82 6.90
C ILE A 78 9.31 8.33 7.07
N GLU A 79 10.23 9.06 6.45
CA GLU A 79 10.28 10.52 6.53
C GLU A 79 9.19 11.18 5.65
N ASN A 80 8.55 12.23 6.19
CA ASN A 80 7.55 13.06 5.51
C ASN A 80 6.42 12.28 4.80
N PRO A 81 5.70 11.40 5.51
CA PRO A 81 4.54 10.70 4.97
C PRO A 81 3.40 11.70 4.71
N THR A 82 2.71 11.53 3.59
CA THR A 82 1.63 12.44 3.16
C THR A 82 0.29 11.72 3.07
N HIS A 83 0.28 10.50 2.53
CA HIS A 83 -0.93 9.71 2.34
C HIS A 83 -0.66 8.23 2.60
N TRP A 84 -1.72 7.48 2.85
CA TRP A 84 -1.65 6.03 2.94
C TRP A 84 -2.84 5.34 2.25
N LEU A 85 -2.64 4.07 1.92
CA LEU A 85 -3.65 3.18 1.34
C LEU A 85 -3.63 1.83 2.05
N PRO A 86 -4.81 1.24 2.35
CA PRO A 86 -4.85 -0.14 2.82
C PRO A 86 -4.28 -1.08 1.76
N ILE A 87 -3.51 -2.07 2.18
CA ILE A 87 -3.08 -3.14 1.27
C ILE A 87 -4.32 -3.99 0.97
N PRO A 88 -4.71 -4.16 -0.31
CA PRO A 88 -5.88 -4.95 -0.66
C PRO A 88 -5.69 -6.41 -0.24
N GLU A 89 -6.69 -6.98 0.42
CA GLU A 89 -6.73 -8.41 0.70
C GLU A 89 -6.83 -9.16 -0.63
N ILE A 90 -5.81 -9.97 -0.95
CA ILE A 90 -5.87 -10.87 -2.10
C ILE A 90 -6.69 -12.08 -1.65
N GLU A 91 -7.96 -12.15 -2.04
CA GLU A 91 -8.78 -13.35 -1.85
C GLU A 91 -8.11 -14.55 -2.53
N SER A 92 -7.75 -15.57 -1.75
CA SER A 92 -7.03 -16.78 -2.17
C SER A 92 -7.90 -17.84 -2.84
#